data_AF-A0A0C3SGL0-F1
#
_entry.id   AF-A0A0C3SGL0-F1
#
_cell.length_a   1.000
_cell.length_b   1.000
_cell.length_c   1.000
_cell.angle_alpha   90.00
_cell.angle_beta   90.00
_cell.angle_gamma   90.00
#
_symmetry.space_group_name_H-M   'P 1'
#
loop_
_entity.id
_entity.type
_entity.pdbx_description
1 polymer ?
#
loop_
_entity_poly.entity_id
_entity_poly.type
_entity_poly.pdbx_seq_one_letter_code
_entity_poly.pdbx_strand_id
1 'polypeptide(L)'
;MPVCVLSCQRLPNNEASSDILDPYVQVELSGAPGDSQVKRTVTIQDNGFNPVFGGGRGEAFEFEIQEREVAMLKILVMDEDISTFTVVGQCCIPVTCIRPGYRHVTLYDTHNGTLHYSGVLCKFSIENI
;
A
#
# COMPACT_ATOMS: atom_id res chain seq x y z
N MET A 1 -3.20 1.22 15.49
CA MET A 1 -2.58 2.20 14.55
C MET A 1 -3.44 2.33 13.31
N PRO A 2 -4.17 3.45 13.16
CA PRO A 2 -4.94 3.70 11.94
C PRO A 2 -4.06 4.06 10.73
N VAL A 3 -4.35 3.44 9.60
CA VAL A 3 -3.75 3.71 8.28
C VAL A 3 -4.88 3.94 7.29
N CYS A 4 -4.91 5.09 6.63
CA CYS A 4 -5.87 5.37 5.57
C CYS A 4 -5.14 5.47 4.23
N VAL A 5 -5.52 4.64 3.27
CA VAL A 5 -4.99 4.64 1.90
C VAL A 5 -5.89 5.52 1.04
N LEU A 6 -5.33 6.56 0.42
CA LEU A 6 -6.12 7.53 -0.35
C LEU A 6 -6.04 7.31 -1.85
N SER A 7 -4.84 7.17 -2.40
CA SER A 7 -4.63 7.05 -3.85
C SER A 7 -3.25 6.52 -4.17
N CYS A 8 -3.06 6.02 -5.39
CA CYS A 8 -1.73 5.81 -5.97
C CYS A 8 -1.46 6.84 -7.07
N GLN A 9 -0.20 6.99 -7.45
CA GLN A 9 0.24 7.87 -8.51
C GLN A 9 1.17 7.11 -9.45
N ARG A 10 0.96 7.25 -10.77
CA ARG A 10 1.83 6.79 -11.85
C ARG A 10 2.36 5.36 -11.65
N LEU A 11 1.46 4.39 -11.51
CA LEU A 11 1.88 3.00 -11.42
C LEU A 11 2.47 2.55 -12.77
N PRO A 12 3.53 1.72 -12.77
CA PRO A 12 4.14 1.24 -14.00
C PRO A 12 3.23 0.21 -14.68
N ASN A 13 2.81 0.48 -15.92
CA ASN A 13 2.15 -0.54 -16.73
C ASN A 13 3.17 -1.60 -17.19
N ASN A 14 2.69 -2.82 -17.41
CA ASN A 14 3.47 -3.84 -18.08
C ASN A 14 3.58 -3.50 -19.57
N GLU A 15 4.75 -3.11 -20.07
CA GLU A 15 4.93 -2.71 -21.48
C GLU A 15 4.60 -3.84 -22.48
N ALA A 16 4.59 -5.10 -22.04
CA ALA A 16 4.21 -6.23 -22.86
C ALA A 16 2.69 -6.43 -22.97
N SER A 17 1.91 -5.72 -22.18
CA SER A 17 0.44 -5.79 -22.15
C SER A 17 -0.17 -4.46 -22.55
N SER A 18 -1.23 -4.49 -23.37
CA SER A 18 -2.09 -3.32 -23.59
C SER A 18 -3.08 -3.10 -22.46
N ASP A 19 -3.08 -3.98 -21.46
CA ASP A 19 -4.00 -3.96 -20.34
C ASP A 19 -3.72 -2.77 -19.41
N ILE A 20 -4.79 -2.16 -18.90
CA ILE A 20 -4.68 -1.07 -17.94
C ILE A 20 -4.78 -1.69 -16.56
N LEU A 21 -3.88 -1.31 -15.66
CA LEU A 21 -3.88 -1.87 -14.30
C LEU A 21 -5.23 -1.68 -13.60
N ASP A 22 -5.61 -2.71 -12.88
CA ASP A 22 -6.73 -2.78 -11.93
C ASP A 22 -6.18 -2.74 -10.49
N PRO A 23 -5.69 -1.59 -10.00
CA PRO A 23 -4.94 -1.57 -8.76
C PRO A 23 -5.83 -1.70 -7.52
N TYR A 24 -5.35 -2.49 -6.56
CA TYR A 24 -5.70 -2.37 -5.15
C TYR A 24 -4.45 -2.28 -4.28
N VAL A 25 -4.59 -1.75 -3.07
CA VAL A 25 -3.50 -1.67 -2.10
C VAL A 25 -3.73 -2.66 -0.98
N GLN A 26 -2.78 -3.58 -0.80
CA GLN A 26 -2.69 -4.46 0.36
C GLN A 26 -1.76 -3.84 1.40
N VAL A 27 -2.21 -3.77 2.64
CA VAL A 27 -1.45 -3.31 3.79
C VAL A 27 -1.30 -4.47 4.76
N GLU A 28 -0.07 -4.92 4.96
CA GLU A 28 0.27 -6.00 5.87
C GLU A 28 1.03 -5.47 7.08
N LEU A 29 0.63 -5.91 8.26
CA LEU A 29 1.44 -5.83 9.46
C LEU A 29 2.10 -7.18 9.67
N SER A 30 3.42 -7.16 9.85
CA SER A 30 4.22 -8.32 10.23
C SER A 30 5.11 -7.95 11.42
N GLY A 31 5.44 -8.91 12.29
CA GLY A 31 6.17 -8.62 13.53
C GLY A 31 6.21 -9.85 14.43
N ALA A 32 5.90 -9.67 15.71
CA ALA A 32 5.70 -10.78 16.62
C ALA A 32 4.57 -11.71 16.12
N PRO A 33 4.50 -12.98 16.56
CA PRO A 33 3.47 -13.91 16.08
C PRO A 33 2.03 -13.39 16.17
N GLY A 34 1.72 -12.54 17.15
CA GLY A 34 0.40 -11.92 17.31
C GLY A 34 0.14 -10.66 16.46
N ASP A 35 1.13 -10.13 15.74
CA ASP A 35 1.00 -8.91 14.94
C ASP A 35 0.52 -9.15 13.50
N SER A 36 0.50 -10.42 13.05
CA SER A 36 0.23 -10.74 11.65
C SER A 36 -1.20 -10.38 11.23
N GLN A 37 -1.35 -9.33 10.42
CA GLN A 37 -2.63 -8.83 9.93
C GLN A 37 -2.49 -8.39 8.46
N VAL A 38 -3.46 -8.74 7.62
CA VAL A 38 -3.51 -8.32 6.21
C VAL A 38 -4.84 -7.67 5.94
N LYS A 39 -4.83 -6.48 5.34
CA LYS A 39 -6.01 -5.73 4.92
C LYS A 39 -5.79 -5.23 3.51
N ARG A 40 -6.85 -5.05 2.72
CA ARG A 40 -6.75 -4.52 1.35
C ARG A 40 -7.84 -3.52 1.08
N THR A 41 -7.58 -2.63 0.14
CA THR A 41 -8.61 -1.78 -0.44
C THR A 41 -9.49 -2.54 -1.42
N VAL A 42 -10.60 -1.92 -1.80
CA VAL A 42 -11.29 -2.26 -3.05
C VAL A 42 -10.39 -2.00 -4.25
N THR A 43 -10.65 -2.74 -5.32
CA THR A 43 -9.97 -2.58 -6.62
C THR A 43 -10.55 -1.39 -7.37
N ILE A 44 -9.68 -0.60 -8.00
CA ILE A 44 -10.07 0.43 -8.97
C ILE A 44 -9.85 -0.16 -10.35
N GLN A 45 -10.89 -0.14 -11.18
CA GLN A 45 -10.84 -0.70 -12.53
C GLN A 45 -10.20 0.27 -13.53
N ASP A 46 -9.38 -0.24 -14.44
CA ASP A 46 -8.75 0.43 -15.58
C ASP A 46 -8.10 1.77 -15.21
N ASN A 47 -7.38 1.83 -14.09
CA ASN A 47 -6.72 3.08 -13.66
C ASN A 47 -5.42 2.88 -12.89
N GLY A 48 -4.32 2.67 -13.61
CA GLY A 48 -2.95 2.71 -13.05
C GLY A 48 -2.37 4.12 -12.85
N PHE A 49 -2.93 5.16 -13.48
CA PHE A 49 -2.30 6.49 -13.46
C PHE A 49 -2.55 7.26 -12.16
N ASN A 50 -3.79 7.24 -11.66
CA ASN A 50 -4.19 7.97 -10.46
C ASN A 50 -5.41 7.33 -9.75
N PRO A 51 -5.34 6.04 -9.36
CA PRO A 51 -6.44 5.40 -8.65
C PRO A 51 -6.71 6.09 -7.31
N VAL A 52 -7.98 6.28 -6.98
CA VAL A 52 -8.43 6.92 -5.74
C VAL A 52 -9.39 5.99 -5.00
N PHE A 53 -9.09 5.67 -3.75
CA PHE A 53 -9.84 4.69 -2.96
C PHE A 53 -10.92 5.34 -2.08
N GLY A 54 -11.89 4.54 -1.65
CA GLY A 54 -12.95 4.97 -0.71
C GLY A 54 -13.81 6.14 -1.22
N GLY A 55 -14.04 6.24 -2.52
CA GLY A 55 -14.83 7.33 -3.12
C GLY A 55 -14.23 8.72 -2.91
N GLY A 56 -12.90 8.83 -2.82
CA GLY A 56 -12.18 10.09 -2.58
C GLY A 56 -11.94 10.43 -1.12
N ARG A 57 -12.50 9.66 -0.18
CA ARG A 57 -12.26 9.82 1.26
C ARG A 57 -11.10 8.98 1.78
N GLY A 58 -10.61 8.05 0.96
CA GLY A 58 -9.67 7.00 1.35
C GLY A 58 -10.35 5.86 2.10
N GLU A 59 -9.64 4.74 2.17
CA GLU A 59 -10.07 3.54 2.88
C GLU A 59 -9.19 3.33 4.11
N ALA A 60 -9.82 3.23 5.28
CA ALA A 60 -9.14 3.23 6.56
C ALA A 60 -9.10 1.85 7.20
N PHE A 61 -7.96 1.52 7.76
CA PHE A 61 -7.64 0.25 8.40
C PHE A 61 -7.05 0.48 9.78
N GLU A 62 -7.49 -0.29 10.76
CA GLU A 62 -6.90 -0.28 12.10
C GLU A 62 -6.01 -1.50 12.31
N PHE A 63 -4.76 -1.29 12.71
CA PHE A 63 -3.83 -2.38 13.02
C PHE A 63 -3.54 -2.44 14.50
N GLU A 64 -3.74 -3.60 15.13
CA GLU A 64 -3.30 -3.86 16.50
C GLU A 64 -1.82 -4.25 16.49
N ILE A 65 -1.00 -3.69 17.38
CA ILE A 65 0.44 -3.92 17.40
C ILE A 65 0.85 -4.27 18.83
N GLN A 66 1.33 -5.49 19.04
CA GLN A 66 1.86 -6.02 20.28
C GLN A 66 3.29 -5.52 20.50
N GLU A 67 4.20 -5.72 19.53
CA GLU A 67 5.62 -5.42 19.68
C GLU A 67 6.11 -4.45 18.59
N ARG A 68 5.94 -3.14 18.83
CA ARG A 68 6.27 -2.07 17.87
C ARG A 68 7.71 -2.10 17.37
N GLU A 69 8.65 -2.53 18.20
CA GLU A 69 10.09 -2.51 17.88
C GLU A 69 10.48 -3.48 16.76
N VAL A 70 9.70 -4.56 16.58
CA VAL A 70 9.92 -5.57 15.55
C VAL A 70 8.85 -5.56 14.45
N ALA A 71 7.85 -4.68 14.58
CA ALA A 71 6.74 -4.59 13.65
C ALA A 71 7.12 -3.80 12.38
N MET A 72 6.74 -4.35 11.23
CA MET A 72 6.91 -3.79 9.89
C MET A 72 5.56 -3.67 9.21
N LEU A 73 5.28 -2.50 8.65
CA LEU A 73 4.13 -2.25 7.78
C LEU A 73 4.57 -2.38 6.33
N LYS A 74 4.02 -3.36 5.61
CA LYS A 74 4.21 -3.54 4.17
C LYS A 74 3.01 -2.95 3.44
N ILE A 75 3.28 -2.18 2.41
CA ILE A 75 2.28 -1.63 1.50
C ILE A 75 2.59 -2.21 0.13
N LEU A 76 1.69 -3.01 -0.41
CA LEU A 76 1.81 -3.61 -1.73
C LEU A 76 0.70 -3.03 -2.61
N VAL A 77 1.06 -2.60 -3.81
CA VAL A 77 0.12 -2.33 -4.89
C VAL A 77 0.08 -3.57 -5.76
N MET A 78 -1.13 -4.09 -5.92
CA MET A 78 -1.41 -5.32 -6.66
C MET A 78 -2.26 -4.97 -7.88
N ASP A 79 -2.06 -5.68 -8.97
CA ASP A 79 -2.93 -5.69 -10.14
C ASP A 79 -3.88 -6.89 -10.04
N GLU A 80 -5.20 -6.65 -10.09
CA GLU A 80 -6.23 -7.69 -10.02
C GLU A 80 -6.74 -8.01 -11.43
N ASP A 81 -5.97 -8.77 -12.20
CA ASP A 81 -6.46 -9.37 -13.45
C ASP A 81 -7.16 -10.71 -13.15
N ILE A 82 -8.14 -11.08 -13.99
CA ILE A 82 -8.95 -12.31 -13.92
C ILE A 82 -8.07 -13.57 -13.77
N SER A 83 -6.84 -13.53 -14.28
CA SER A 83 -5.95 -14.68 -14.36
C SER A 83 -4.72 -14.63 -13.45
N THR A 84 -4.32 -13.44 -12.96
CA THR A 84 -3.10 -13.26 -12.19
C THR A 84 -3.23 -12.19 -11.12
N PHE A 85 -2.58 -12.42 -9.98
CA PHE A 85 -2.37 -11.40 -8.95
C PHE A 85 -0.90 -11.01 -8.97
N THR A 86 -0.59 -9.86 -9.57
CA THR A 86 0.80 -9.42 -9.78
C THR A 86 1.12 -8.24 -8.89
N VAL A 87 2.29 -8.29 -8.24
CA VAL A 87 2.81 -7.15 -7.46
C VAL A 87 3.29 -6.09 -8.45
N VAL A 88 2.63 -4.93 -8.45
CA VAL A 88 3.00 -3.76 -9.25
C VAL A 88 4.13 -2.99 -8.57
N GLY A 89 4.05 -2.86 -7.24
CA GLY A 89 5.06 -2.20 -6.45
C GLY A 89 4.86 -2.44 -4.96
N GLN A 90 5.90 -2.22 -4.18
CA GLN A 90 5.89 -2.45 -2.74
C GLN A 90 6.69 -1.39 -1.98
N CYS A 91 6.39 -1.28 -0.69
CA CYS A 91 7.20 -0.57 0.29
C CYS A 91 7.10 -1.29 1.64
N CYS A 92 8.20 -1.37 2.38
CA CYS A 92 8.23 -1.96 3.72
C CYS A 92 8.82 -0.94 4.69
N ILE A 93 8.05 -0.57 5.72
CA ILE A 93 8.39 0.51 6.64
C ILE A 93 8.36 -0.03 8.07
N PRO A 94 9.45 0.06 8.86
CA PRO A 94 9.38 -0.21 10.29
C PRO A 94 8.34 0.69 10.94
N VAL A 95 7.48 0.12 11.80
CA VAL A 95 6.39 0.88 12.45
C VAL A 95 6.95 2.08 13.22
N THR A 96 8.12 1.91 13.84
CA THR A 96 8.85 2.99 14.57
C THR A 96 9.32 4.13 13.67
N CYS A 97 9.42 3.93 12.35
CA CYS A 97 9.80 4.96 11.38
C CYS A 97 8.60 5.70 10.76
N ILE A 98 7.37 5.22 10.97
CA ILE A 98 6.17 5.86 10.44
C ILE A 98 5.98 7.22 11.13
N ARG A 99 5.68 8.25 10.33
CA ARG A 99 5.36 9.59 10.83
C ARG A 99 3.88 9.88 10.61
N PRO A 100 3.18 10.48 11.59
CA PRO A 100 1.76 10.77 11.46
C PRO A 100 1.48 11.81 10.37
N GLY A 101 0.21 11.89 9.97
CA GLY A 101 -0.30 12.80 8.95
C GLY A 101 -0.29 12.20 7.54
N TYR A 102 -0.45 13.06 6.55
CA TYR A 102 -0.39 12.67 5.13
C TYR A 102 1.07 12.44 4.71
N ARG A 103 1.32 11.27 4.11
CA ARG A 103 2.64 10.84 3.65
C ARG A 103 2.51 10.20 2.28
N HIS A 104 3.37 10.62 1.37
CA HIS A 104 3.56 9.93 0.11
C HIS A 104 4.61 8.84 0.32
N VAL A 105 4.20 7.58 0.14
CA VAL A 105 5.05 6.41 0.28
C VAL A 105 5.56 6.03 -1.10
N THR A 106 6.87 6.12 -1.31
CA THR A 106 7.52 5.72 -2.57
C THR A 106 7.44 4.21 -2.73
N LEU A 107 7.11 3.76 -3.95
CA LEU A 107 7.07 2.34 -4.31
C LEU A 107 8.39 1.88 -4.93
N TYR A 108 8.67 0.60 -4.72
CA TYR A 108 9.78 -0.14 -5.30
C TYR A 108 9.26 -1.37 -6.03
N ASP A 109 10.00 -1.87 -7.00
CA ASP A 109 9.67 -3.14 -7.65
C ASP A 109 9.99 -4.34 -6.72
N THR A 110 9.74 -5.55 -7.21
CA THR A 110 10.01 -6.81 -6.49
C THR A 110 11.49 -7.12 -6.30
N HIS A 111 12.37 -6.38 -6.98
CA HIS A 111 13.83 -6.45 -6.86
C HIS A 111 14.41 -5.26 -6.07
N ASN A 112 13.55 -4.49 -5.40
CA ASN A 112 13.92 -3.27 -4.66
C ASN A 112 14.49 -2.15 -5.53
N GLY A 113 14.26 -2.19 -6.85
CA GLY A 113 14.49 -1.08 -7.77
C GLY A 113 13.49 0.05 -7.53
N THR A 114 13.91 1.30 -7.74
CA THR A 114 13.05 2.46 -7.52
C THR A 114 12.04 2.61 -8.65
N LEU A 115 10.75 2.68 -8.33
CA LEU A 115 9.71 3.06 -9.28
C LEU A 115 9.56 4.58 -9.27
N HIS A 116 10.23 5.25 -10.21
CA HIS A 116 10.27 6.71 -10.24
C HIS A 116 8.88 7.31 -10.37
N TYR A 117 8.58 8.28 -9.50
CA TYR A 117 7.29 8.99 -9.44
C TYR A 117 6.09 8.13 -9.03
N SER A 118 6.29 6.84 -8.75
CA SER A 118 5.25 5.93 -8.29
C SER A 118 5.15 5.95 -6.77
N GLY A 119 3.94 6.08 -6.26
CA GLY A 119 3.73 6.10 -4.82
C GLY A 119 2.28 5.92 -4.41
N VAL A 120 2.11 5.73 -3.10
CA VAL A 120 0.81 5.64 -2.43
C VAL A 120 0.70 6.81 -1.46
N LEU A 121 -0.37 7.59 -1.59
CA LEU A 121 -0.73 8.61 -0.62
C LEU A 121 -1.49 7.95 0.53
N CYS A 122 -0.88 7.95 1.71
CA CYS A 122 -1.47 7.44 2.93
C CYS A 122 -1.63 8.56 3.96
N LYS A 123 -2.61 8.42 4.86
CA LYS A 123 -2.69 9.16 6.11
C LYS A 123 -2.46 8.19 7.27
N PHE A 124 -1.41 8.44 8.03
CA PHE A 124 -1.09 7.65 9.22
C PHE A 124 -1.55 8.38 10.48
N SER A 125 -2.21 7.66 11.38
CA SER A 125 -2.47 8.12 12.74
C SER A 125 -1.66 7.26 13.70
N ILE A 126 -0.81 7.91 14.48
CA ILE A 126 -0.09 7.26 15.58
C ILE A 126 -0.70 7.84 16.83
N GLU A 127 -1.53 7.06 17.49
CA GLU A 127 -1.96 7.40 18.84
C GLU A 127 -0.75 7.18 19.76
N ASN A 128 -0.40 8.21 20.51
CA ASN A 128 0.63 8.15 21.54
C ASN A 128 0.17 7.08 22.54
N ILE A 129 0.96 6.02 22.67
CA ILE A 129 0.91 5.09 23.80
C ILE A 129 2.16 5.40 24.62
#